data_AF-A0A8S3ZPU6-F1
#
_entry.id   AF-A0A8S3ZPU6-F1
#
_cell.length_a   1.000
_cell.length_b   1.000
_cell.length_c   1.000
_cell.angle_alpha   90.00
_cell.angle_beta   90.00
_cell.angle_gamma   90.00
#
_symmetry.space_group_name_H-M   'P 1'
#
loop_
_entity.id
_entity.type
_entity.pdbx_description
1 polymer ?
#
loop_
_entity_poly.entity_id
_entity_poly.type
_entity_poly.pdbx_seq_one_letter_code
_entity_poly.pdbx_strand_id
1 'polypeptide(L)'
;EHLFDVSDLQHEPSVISKCGSLEVSFQYDNAHSRLLVTVHQAKEIPAKDRGGANNTQVRIMLLPGKKQRHKTKVKDGENPVFDEKFCFNKILP
;
A
#
# COMPACT_ATOMS: atom_id res chain seq x y z
N GLU A 1 -2.32 -23.28 46.87
CA GLU A 1 -1.71 -22.02 46.44
C GLU A 1 -1.01 -22.28 45.11
N HIS A 2 -1.69 -22.02 44.00
CA HIS A 2 -1.06 -22.09 42.68
C HIS A 2 -0.67 -20.65 42.31
N LEU A 3 0.63 -20.39 42.39
CA LEU A 3 1.26 -19.14 42.01
C LEU A 3 0.78 -18.70 40.63
N PHE A 4 0.27 -17.48 40.54
CA PHE A 4 0.07 -16.80 39.27
C PHE A 4 1.44 -16.64 38.61
N ASP A 5 1.63 -17.32 37.48
CA ASP A 5 2.86 -17.25 36.68
C ASP A 5 2.93 -15.86 36.02
N VAL A 6 3.89 -15.04 36.46
CA VAL A 6 4.06 -13.63 36.06
C VAL A 6 4.71 -13.51 34.65
N SER A 7 4.98 -14.65 33.98
CA SER A 7 5.61 -14.69 32.66
C SER A 7 4.69 -14.19 31.54
N ASP A 8 3.37 -14.16 31.75
CA ASP A 8 2.38 -13.71 30.75
C ASP A 8 2.32 -12.17 30.59
N LEU A 9 2.99 -11.41 31.47
CA LEU A 9 3.00 -9.94 31.42
C LEU A 9 4.03 -9.35 30.43
N GLN A 10 4.79 -10.17 29.70
CA GLN A 10 5.78 -9.70 28.73
C GLN A 10 5.27 -9.62 27.29
N HIS A 11 4.01 -9.98 27.00
CA HIS A 11 3.44 -9.77 25.68
C HIS A 11 2.89 -8.34 25.54
N GLU A 12 3.80 -7.37 25.54
CA GLU A 12 3.53 -6.05 24.96
C GLU A 12 2.88 -6.29 23.58
N PRO A 13 1.65 -5.85 23.36
CA PRO A 13 0.94 -6.20 22.15
C PRO A 13 1.61 -5.34 21.07
N SER A 14 2.54 -5.93 20.32
CA SER A 14 3.15 -5.31 19.15
C SER A 14 2.13 -5.22 18.01
N VAL A 15 0.97 -4.60 18.27
CA VAL A 15 -0.16 -4.45 17.35
C VAL A 15 0.09 -3.26 16.44
N ILE A 16 1.25 -3.26 15.79
CA ILE A 16 1.39 -2.60 14.51
C ILE A 16 1.95 -3.69 13.61
N SER A 17 1.04 -4.49 13.04
CA SER A 17 1.39 -5.29 11.87
C SER A 17 1.99 -4.33 10.84
N LYS A 18 3.31 -4.39 10.64
CA LYS A 18 3.99 -3.60 9.62
C LYS A 18 3.39 -3.99 8.26
N CYS A 19 2.60 -3.10 7.65
CA CYS A 19 1.92 -3.35 6.37
C CYS A 19 2.82 -3.09 5.15
N GLY A 20 4.11 -3.35 5.28
CA GLY A 20 5.10 -3.07 4.24
C GLY A 20 5.22 -1.60 3.86
N SER A 21 5.85 -1.36 2.71
CA SER A 21 6.01 -0.03 2.11
C SER A 21 5.68 -0.06 0.62
N LEU A 22 5.25 1.08 0.07
CA LEU A 22 4.90 1.23 -1.34
C LEU A 22 5.70 2.37 -1.96
N GLU A 23 6.38 2.08 -3.07
CA GLU A 23 7.16 3.06 -3.82
C GLU A 23 6.32 3.63 -4.98
N VAL A 24 6.14 4.95 -4.96
CA VAL A 24 5.30 5.68 -5.93
C VAL A 24 6.00 6.98 -6.33
N SER A 25 5.99 7.26 -7.63
CA SER A 25 6.53 8.49 -8.21
C SER A 25 5.40 9.34 -8.82
N PHE A 26 5.50 10.65 -8.66
CA PHE A 26 4.53 11.62 -9.16
C PHE A 26 5.18 12.61 -10.11
N GLN A 27 4.55 12.85 -11.25
CA GLN A 27 5.00 13.86 -12.21
C GLN A 27 3.81 14.69 -12.66
N TYR A 28 3.90 16.00 -12.51
CA TYR A 28 2.85 16.91 -12.95
C TYR A 28 3.25 17.58 -14.27
N ASP A 29 2.36 17.50 -15.24
CA ASP A 29 2.45 18.19 -16.53
C ASP A 29 1.47 19.36 -16.53
N ASN A 30 2.03 20.56 -16.38
CA ASN A 30 1.25 21.78 -16.31
C ASN A 30 0.60 22.15 -17.65
N ALA A 31 1.25 21.87 -18.77
CA ALA A 31 0.74 22.23 -20.10
C ALA A 31 -0.56 21.48 -20.42
N HIS A 32 -0.70 20.26 -19.92
CA HIS A 32 -1.89 19.43 -20.15
C HIS A 32 -2.79 19.30 -18.91
N SER A 33 -2.42 19.92 -17.79
CA SER A 33 -3.08 19.78 -16.47
C SER A 33 -3.28 18.31 -16.09
N ARG A 34 -2.18 17.53 -16.14
CA ARG A 34 -2.19 16.09 -15.88
C ARG A 34 -1.23 15.72 -14.76
N LEU A 35 -1.68 14.84 -13.88
CA LEU A 35 -0.84 14.19 -12.89
C LEU A 35 -0.58 12.74 -13.32
N LEU A 36 0.68 12.43 -13.60
CA LEU A 36 1.15 11.08 -13.86
C LEU A 36 1.61 10.45 -12.53
N VAL A 37 1.10 9.26 -12.24
CA VAL A 37 1.44 8.48 -11.06
C VAL A 37 2.02 7.15 -11.52
N THR A 38 3.25 6.86 -11.12
CA THR A 38 3.90 5.57 -11.39
C THR A 38 3.96 4.77 -10.10
N VAL A 39 3.34 3.59 -10.09
CA VAL A 39 3.46 2.64 -8.98
C VAL A 39 4.55 1.66 -9.33
N HIS A 40 5.65 1.67 -8.58
CA HIS A 40 6.83 0.86 -8.86
C HIS A 40 6.71 -0.52 -8.23
N GLN A 41 6.84 -0.60 -6.92
CA GLN A 41 6.80 -1.86 -6.18
C GLN A 41 6.29 -1.66 -4.77
N ALA A 42 5.82 -2.74 -4.15
CA ALA A 42 5.68 -2.82 -2.71
C ALA A 42 6.81 -3.69 -2.12
N LYS A 43 7.12 -3.48 -0.85
CA LYS A 43 8.11 -4.25 -0.09
C LYS A 43 7.52 -4.67 1.25
N GLU A 44 7.91 -5.84 1.72
CA GLU A 44 7.55 -6.36 3.04
C GLU A 44 6.02 -6.42 3.29
N ILE A 45 5.23 -6.75 2.25
CA ILE A 45 3.80 -7.03 2.41
C ILE A 45 3.67 -8.27 3.31
N PRO A 46 2.86 -8.21 4.39
CA PRO A 46 2.74 -9.34 5.29
C PRO A 46 2.24 -10.59 4.55
N ALA A 47 2.89 -11.71 4.82
CA ALA A 47 2.48 -13.01 4.29
C ALA A 47 1.21 -13.52 5.00
N LYS A 48 0.57 -14.52 4.39
CA LYS A 48 -0.73 -15.05 4.83
C LYS A 48 -0.70 -15.67 6.24
N ASP A 49 0.43 -16.24 6.65
CA ASP A 49 0.66 -16.76 8.00
C ASP A 49 0.61 -15.66 9.06
N ARG A 50 0.89 -14.41 8.69
CA ARG A 50 0.82 -13.22 9.57
C ARG A 50 -0.48 -12.45 9.42
N GLY A 51 -1.50 -13.04 8.78
CA GLY A 51 -2.78 -12.38 8.50
C GLY A 51 -2.76 -11.45 7.28
N GLY A 52 -1.72 -11.52 6.45
CA GLY A 52 -1.62 -10.74 5.23
C GLY A 52 -2.23 -11.39 3.99
N ALA A 53 -2.10 -10.72 2.83
CA ALA A 53 -2.70 -11.16 1.58
C ALA A 53 -1.68 -11.86 0.68
N ASN A 54 -2.06 -12.98 0.05
CA ASN A 54 -1.22 -13.66 -0.94
C ASN A 54 -1.02 -12.83 -2.21
N ASN A 55 -2.00 -11.98 -2.51
CA ASN A 55 -2.07 -11.18 -3.72
C ASN A 55 -2.27 -9.70 -3.38
N THR A 56 -1.50 -8.86 -4.04
CA THR A 56 -1.47 -7.42 -3.82
C THR A 56 -1.97 -6.68 -5.06
N GLN A 57 -2.82 -5.68 -4.84
CA GLN A 57 -3.26 -4.73 -5.86
C GLN A 57 -3.30 -3.34 -5.25
N VAL A 58 -2.71 -2.37 -5.94
CA VAL A 58 -2.74 -0.97 -5.53
C VAL A 58 -3.93 -0.29 -6.19
N ARG A 59 -4.76 0.38 -5.40
CA ARG A 59 -5.87 1.21 -5.87
C ARG A 59 -5.54 2.68 -5.63
N ILE A 60 -5.66 3.48 -6.68
CA ILE A 60 -5.25 4.89 -6.68
C ILE A 60 -6.48 5.75 -6.95
N MET A 61 -6.63 6.83 -6.19
CA MET A 61 -7.76 7.75 -6.31
C MET A 61 -7.40 9.12 -5.75
N LEU A 62 -7.88 10.18 -6.39
CA LEU A 62 -7.71 11.55 -5.90
C LEU A 62 -8.91 11.99 -5.06
N LEU A 63 -8.63 12.56 -3.89
CA LEU A 63 -9.61 13.13 -2.97
C LEU A 63 -9.70 14.66 -3.19
N PRO A 64 -10.86 15.29 -2.90
CA PRO A 64 -12.11 14.70 -2.41
C PRO A 64 -12.96 14.05 -3.52
N GLY A 65 -12.69 14.37 -4.80
CA GLY A 65 -13.61 14.08 -5.91
C GLY A 65 -13.84 12.59 -6.20
N LYS A 66 -12.89 11.70 -5.90
CA LYS A 66 -12.94 10.24 -6.17
C LYS A 66 -13.39 9.84 -7.58
N LYS A 67 -13.40 10.78 -8.54
CA LYS A 67 -13.97 10.64 -9.90
C LYS A 67 -13.10 9.75 -10.78
N GLN A 68 -11.79 9.89 -10.65
CA GLN A 68 -10.79 9.09 -11.35
C GLN A 68 -10.24 8.06 -10.38
N ARG A 69 -10.31 6.78 -10.76
CA ARG A 69 -9.86 5.64 -9.96
C ARG A 69 -9.10 4.71 -10.88
N HIS A 70 -7.93 4.30 -10.44
CA HIS A 70 -7.09 3.35 -11.14
C HIS A 70 -6.75 2.19 -10.22
N LYS A 71 -6.40 1.06 -10.84
CA LYS A 71 -5.95 -0.14 -10.14
C LYS A 71 -4.81 -0.74 -10.94
N THR A 72 -3.80 -1.23 -10.25
CA THR A 72 -2.78 -2.08 -10.86
C THR A 72 -3.33 -3.45 -11.20
N LYS A 73 -2.58 -4.22 -11.97
CA LYS A 73 -2.74 -5.67 -12.02
C LYS A 73 -2.50 -6.26 -10.63
N VAL A 74 -3.11 -7.41 -10.40
CA VAL A 74 -2.87 -8.20 -9.20
C VAL A 74 -1.49 -8.87 -9.32
N LYS A 75 -0.70 -8.83 -8.26
CA LYS A 75 0.64 -9.42 -8.18
C LYS A 75 0.77 -10.23 -6.90
N ASP A 76 1.39 -11.40 -6.99
CA ASP A 76 1.62 -12.25 -5.83
C ASP A 76 2.99 -11.99 -5.19
N GLY A 77 3.10 -12.36 -3.91
CA GLY A 77 4.33 -12.28 -3.14
C GLY A 77 4.45 -11.04 -2.26
N GLU A 78 5.47 -11.05 -1.39
CA GLU A 78 5.70 -10.03 -0.36
C GLU A 78 6.35 -8.76 -0.91
N ASN A 79 6.96 -8.84 -2.10
CA ASN A 79 7.67 -7.75 -2.76
C ASN A 79 7.21 -7.57 -4.23
N PRO A 80 5.91 -7.32 -4.47
CA PRO A 80 5.37 -7.27 -5.82
C PRO A 80 5.88 -6.05 -6.59
N VAL A 81 6.31 -6.28 -7.84
CA VAL A 81 6.69 -5.23 -8.80
C VAL A 81 5.56 -5.01 -9.79
N PHE A 82 5.12 -3.76 -9.89
CA PHE A 82 4.04 -3.30 -10.76
C PHE A 82 4.60 -2.56 -11.98
N ASP A 83 5.41 -1.52 -11.76
CA ASP A 83 5.88 -0.56 -12.78
C ASP A 83 4.77 -0.06 -13.72
N GLU A 84 3.61 0.23 -13.13
CA GLU A 84 2.42 0.68 -13.85
C GLU A 84 2.26 2.20 -13.76
N LYS A 85 1.95 2.84 -14.89
CA LYS A 85 1.73 4.29 -15.00
C LYS A 85 0.25 4.61 -15.16
N PHE A 86 -0.23 5.56 -14.38
CA PHE A 86 -1.61 6.04 -14.39
C PHE A 86 -1.64 7.54 -14.59
N CYS A 87 -2.56 8.01 -15.44
CA CYS A 87 -2.71 9.43 -15.74
C CYS A 87 -4.04 9.94 -15.22
N PHE A 88 -3.97 10.94 -14.35
CA PHE A 88 -5.12 11.73 -13.91
C PHE A 88 -5.19 13.01 -14.74
N ASN A 89 -6.31 13.20 -15.43
CA ASN A 89 -6.54 14.35 -16.28
C ASN A 89 -7.29 15.46 -15.55
N LYS A 90 -7.18 16.70 -16.03
CA LYS A 90 -7.90 17.86 -15.49
C LYS A 90 -7.60 18.10 -14.01
N ILE A 91 -6.34 17.95 -13.63
CA ILE A 91 -5.84 18.25 -12.29
C ILE A 91 -5.28 19.66 -12.33
N LEU A 92 -5.90 20.55 -11.56
CA LEU A 92 -5.42 21.92 -11.37
C LEU A 92 -4.54 21.96 -10.10
N PRO A 93 -3.42 22.71 -10.08
CA PRO A 93 -2.55 22.83 -8.91
C PRO A 93 -3.22 23.52 -7.73
#